data_AF-A0A8N4IEQ7-F1
#
_entry.id   AF-A0A8N4IEQ7-F1
#
_cell.length_a   1.000
_cell.length_b   1.000
_cell.length_c   1.000
_cell.angle_alpha   90.00
_cell.angle_beta   90.00
_cell.angle_gamma   90.00
#
_symmetry.space_group_name_H-M   'P 1'
#
loop_
_entity.id
_entity.type
_entity.pdbx_description
1 polymer ?
#
loop_
_entity_poly.entity_id
_entity_poly.type
_entity_poly.pdbx_seq_one_letter_code
_entity_poly.pdbx_strand_id
1 'polypeptide(L)'
;MGGGDLFDHRAVMDSDFSGASRSDQNFEFAFNSSNFSDRVLRIEIMAEPPGSKSEGEGAAADGEWARHPKRKRDEIKKDIEEAALMELLSFMYSGKLSTTSPTHLLDVLMAADKFEVASCMRHCSQVLRSLPMTTESALVYLELPSSVSMASAVQSLTDAAKEFLANYYRDITKFQDEVMNLPLAGIEAILSSNDLQMASEDAVYDFVLKWARAQYPKLEERRQILGSRLIRLVRFPHMTCRKLRKVLTCNDLDHELASKAVSEALFFKVDAMHRQHALPTDEPTCRQFVERAYKYRPLKVVEFERPHPQCIVYLDLKREECAKLFPSGRVYSQAFHLGGQGFFLSAHCNLDQQSSFHCFGLFLGMQEKGSISFTVDYEFAARTRPSGEFVSKYKGYYTFTGGKAVGYRNLFAIPWTSFMADNSLFFINGILHLRAELTIKQPSAP
;
A
#
# COMPACT_ATOMS: atom_id res chain seq x y z
N MET A 1 0.42 52.64 -47.03
CA MET A 1 -0.87 52.13 -46.52
C MET A 1 -0.61 50.75 -45.90
N GLY A 2 -0.98 50.58 -44.62
CA GLY A 2 -0.91 49.34 -43.82
C GLY A 2 0.51 48.98 -43.36
N GLY A 3 0.90 48.92 -42.08
CA GLY A 3 0.18 48.49 -40.87
C GLY A 3 0.09 46.96 -40.87
N GLY A 4 0.50 46.15 -39.89
CA GLY A 4 1.06 46.29 -38.54
C GLY A 4 1.26 44.85 -38.00
N ASP A 5 1.71 44.73 -36.75
CA ASP A 5 1.82 43.54 -35.88
C ASP A 5 3.09 42.67 -36.03
N LEU A 6 4.09 42.66 -35.13
CA LEU A 6 4.21 42.80 -33.66
C LEU A 6 4.15 41.44 -32.92
N PHE A 7 5.32 41.04 -32.39
CA PHE A 7 5.65 39.96 -31.45
C PHE A 7 5.39 38.49 -31.85
N ASP A 8 6.46 37.80 -32.27
CA ASP A 8 6.63 36.38 -31.98
C ASP A 8 8.06 36.14 -31.46
N HIS A 9 8.19 35.97 -30.15
CA HIS A 9 9.41 35.51 -29.48
C HIS A 9 9.03 34.50 -28.40
N ARG A 10 8.65 33.30 -28.82
CA ARG A 10 8.82 32.09 -27.99
C ARG A 10 10.28 31.66 -28.07
N ALA A 11 11.11 32.23 -27.20
CA ALA A 11 12.42 31.66 -26.90
C ALA A 11 12.22 30.55 -25.85
N VAL A 12 12.07 29.31 -26.33
CA VAL A 12 12.26 28.12 -25.50
C VAL A 12 13.75 28.08 -25.14
N MET A 13 14.09 28.29 -23.87
CA MET A 13 15.45 28.07 -23.36
C MET A 13 15.69 26.57 -23.20
N ASP A 14 15.98 25.89 -24.31
CA ASP A 14 16.68 24.60 -24.26
C ASP A 14 18.18 24.89 -24.15
N SER A 15 18.74 24.72 -22.95
CA SER A 15 20.18 24.82 -22.72
C SER A 15 20.78 23.43 -22.50
N ASP A 16 20.91 22.66 -23.58
CA ASP A 16 21.88 21.56 -23.66
C ASP A 16 23.26 22.15 -23.94
N PHE A 17 23.97 22.55 -22.87
CA PHE A 17 25.38 22.92 -22.96
C PHE A 17 26.23 21.85 -22.29
N SER A 18 26.77 20.95 -23.12
CA SER A 18 27.75 19.96 -22.74
C SER A 18 29.15 20.59 -22.69
N GLY A 19 29.87 20.36 -21.57
CA GLY A 19 31.33 20.44 -21.53
C GLY A 19 31.96 21.77 -21.11
N ALA A 20 31.85 22.13 -19.83
CA ALA A 20 32.91 22.86 -19.09
C ALA A 20 32.65 22.76 -17.58
N SER A 21 33.71 22.54 -16.79
CA SER A 21 33.66 22.55 -15.32
C SER A 21 33.09 23.88 -14.81
N ARG A 22 31.82 23.88 -14.40
CA ARG A 22 31.02 25.04 -14.06
C ARG A 22 31.19 25.47 -12.60
N SER A 23 32.41 25.34 -12.06
CA SER A 23 32.66 25.40 -10.61
C SER A 23 32.98 26.79 -10.03
N ASP A 24 33.16 27.83 -10.84
CA ASP A 24 33.71 29.12 -10.34
C ASP A 24 32.94 30.40 -10.73
N GLN A 25 31.78 30.32 -11.37
CA GLN A 25 30.98 31.53 -11.68
C GLN A 25 29.96 31.80 -10.56
N ASN A 26 30.44 32.29 -9.42
CA ASN A 26 29.60 32.80 -8.34
C ASN A 26 29.44 34.33 -8.48
N PHE A 27 28.23 34.80 -8.80
CA PHE A 27 27.92 36.23 -8.96
C PHE A 27 27.30 36.86 -7.71
N GLU A 28 27.44 36.21 -6.54
CA GLU A 28 26.96 36.70 -5.25
C GLU A 28 27.38 38.15 -4.95
N PHE A 29 28.55 38.59 -5.42
CA PHE A 29 29.01 39.99 -5.26
C PHE A 29 28.10 41.04 -5.93
N ALA A 30 27.33 40.65 -6.95
CA ALA A 30 26.43 41.52 -7.69
C ALA A 30 25.01 41.55 -7.10
N PHE A 31 24.68 40.61 -6.20
CA PHE A 31 23.36 40.53 -5.59
C PHE A 31 23.08 41.77 -4.74
N ASN A 32 21.92 42.41 -5.00
CA ASN A 32 21.47 43.64 -4.31
C ASN A 32 22.49 44.81 -4.35
N SER A 33 23.34 44.86 -5.38
CA SER A 33 24.32 45.94 -5.55
C SER A 33 23.88 46.94 -6.60
N SER A 34 23.69 48.20 -6.19
CA SER A 34 23.34 49.31 -7.10
C SER A 34 24.42 49.58 -8.15
N ASN A 35 25.66 49.16 -7.90
CA ASN A 35 26.79 49.37 -8.81
C ASN A 35 26.80 48.37 -9.99
N PHE A 36 26.10 47.23 -9.84
CA PHE A 36 26.08 46.15 -10.81
C PHE A 36 24.67 45.83 -11.34
N SER A 37 23.69 46.68 -11.02
CA SER A 37 22.29 46.50 -11.42
C SER A 37 21.86 47.58 -12.42
N ASP A 38 21.33 47.16 -13.55
CA ASP A 38 20.73 48.02 -14.58
C ASP A 38 19.19 48.05 -14.50
N ARG A 39 18.60 47.24 -13.61
CA ARG A 39 17.15 47.07 -13.42
C ARG A 39 16.77 47.13 -11.95
N VAL A 40 15.56 47.62 -11.68
CA VAL A 40 14.94 47.61 -10.35
C VAL A 40 13.71 46.72 -10.42
N LEU A 41 13.76 45.57 -9.76
CA LEU A 41 12.59 44.70 -9.60
C LEU A 41 11.72 45.25 -8.47
N ARG A 42 10.49 45.69 -8.80
CA ARG A 42 9.50 46.07 -7.80
C ARG A 42 8.56 44.91 -7.58
N ILE A 43 8.55 44.38 -6.35
CA ILE A 43 7.72 43.24 -5.97
C ILE A 43 6.59 43.78 -5.08
N GLU A 44 5.36 43.52 -5.49
CA GLU A 44 4.18 43.80 -4.68
C GLU A 44 3.56 42.47 -4.23
N ILE A 45 3.68 42.16 -2.94
CA ILE A 45 3.05 40.99 -2.33
C ILE A 45 1.63 41.41 -1.90
N MET A 46 0.63 40.99 -2.66
CA MET A 46 -0.78 41.24 -2.40
C MET A 46 -1.37 40.13 -1.51
N ALA A 47 -2.14 40.51 -0.49
CA ALA A 47 -2.92 39.55 0.29
C ALA A 47 -4.08 38.99 -0.55
N GLU A 48 -4.42 37.71 -0.37
CA GLU A 48 -5.58 37.11 -1.04
C GLU A 48 -6.88 37.87 -0.70
N PRO A 49 -7.74 38.15 -1.70
CA PRO A 49 -9.00 38.82 -1.45
C PRO A 49 -9.93 37.94 -0.59
N PRO A 50 -10.71 38.53 0.34
CA PRO A 50 -11.62 37.79 1.19
C PRO A 50 -12.82 37.28 0.37
N GLY A 51 -12.68 36.12 -0.29
CA GLY A 51 -13.76 35.55 -1.10
C GLY A 51 -13.53 34.13 -1.66
N SER A 52 -12.36 33.51 -1.50
CA SER A 52 -12.05 32.19 -2.07
C SER A 52 -12.35 30.99 -1.16
N LYS A 53 -13.10 31.16 -0.05
CA LYS A 53 -13.55 30.04 0.77
C LYS A 53 -14.80 29.41 0.17
N SER A 54 -14.72 28.13 -0.21
CA SER A 54 -15.87 27.29 -0.53
C SER A 54 -16.92 27.38 0.58
N GLU A 55 -18.16 27.65 0.18
CA GLU A 55 -19.31 27.88 1.07
C GLU A 55 -19.48 26.74 2.09
N GLY A 56 -19.38 27.09 3.37
CA GLY A 56 -19.60 26.13 4.44
C GLY A 56 -19.13 26.56 5.82
N GLU A 57 -19.25 27.83 6.22
CA GLU A 57 -19.20 28.19 7.65
C GLU A 57 -19.86 29.56 7.89
N GLY A 58 -20.78 29.57 8.85
CA GLY A 58 -21.70 30.68 9.12
C GLY A 58 -21.01 32.01 9.41
N ALA A 59 -21.63 33.07 8.89
CA ALA A 59 -21.24 34.45 9.13
C ALA A 59 -21.24 34.77 10.63
N ALA A 60 -20.05 34.94 11.21
CA ALA A 60 -19.86 35.63 12.48
C ALA A 60 -19.47 37.08 12.20
N ALA A 61 -20.17 38.01 12.85
CA ALA A 61 -19.96 39.44 12.72
C ALA A 61 -18.48 39.83 12.96
N ASP A 62 -17.94 40.60 12.02
CA ASP A 62 -16.55 41.06 11.97
C ASP A 62 -16.31 42.17 13.02
N GLY A 63 -16.07 41.77 14.26
CA GLY A 63 -15.70 42.66 15.36
C GLY A 63 -14.22 43.07 15.32
N GLU A 64 -13.92 44.28 15.78
CA GLU A 64 -12.59 44.91 15.78
C GLU A 64 -11.48 44.07 16.45
N TRP A 65 -11.84 43.27 17.46
CA TRP A 65 -10.93 42.34 18.14
C TRP A 65 -10.50 41.14 17.28
N ALA A 66 -11.28 40.77 16.25
CA ALA A 66 -10.92 39.72 15.30
C ALA A 66 -10.01 40.23 14.16
N ARG A 67 -9.90 41.55 13.97
CA ARG A 67 -9.06 42.17 12.92
C ARG A 67 -7.58 42.22 13.29
N HIS A 68 -7.25 42.44 14.55
CA HIS A 68 -5.86 42.51 15.01
C HIS A 68 -5.08 41.18 14.85
N PRO A 69 -5.64 40.01 15.22
CA PRO A 69 -4.98 38.72 14.99
C PRO A 69 -4.86 38.35 13.51
N LYS A 70 -5.86 38.74 12.69
CA LYS A 70 -5.84 38.52 11.23
C LYS A 70 -4.74 39.34 10.55
N ARG A 71 -4.69 40.65 10.79
CA ARG A 71 -3.64 41.54 10.24
C ARG A 71 -2.24 41.04 10.57
N LYS A 72 -2.01 40.65 11.84
CA LYS A 72 -0.71 40.12 12.28
C LYS A 72 -0.34 38.81 11.56
N ARG A 73 -1.32 37.95 11.26
CA ARG A 73 -1.09 36.70 10.51
C ARG A 73 -0.79 36.95 9.04
N ASP A 74 -1.42 37.95 8.44
CA ASP A 74 -1.19 38.33 7.04
C ASP A 74 0.17 39.02 6.85
N GLU A 75 0.60 39.84 7.82
CA GLU A 75 1.95 40.40 7.87
C GLU A 75 3.02 39.29 7.95
N ILE A 76 2.84 38.31 8.84
CA ILE A 76 3.77 37.18 8.97
C ILE A 76 3.87 36.37 7.67
N LYS A 77 2.75 36.13 6.97
CA LYS A 77 2.77 35.43 5.68
C LYS A 77 3.55 36.21 4.63
N LYS A 78 3.38 37.53 4.59
CA LYS A 78 4.09 38.40 3.66
C LYS A 78 5.60 38.37 3.91
N ASP A 79 6.03 38.40 5.17
CA ASP A 79 7.43 38.31 5.54
C ASP A 79 8.05 36.97 5.12
N ILE A 80 7.31 35.87 5.24
CA ILE A 80 7.74 34.53 4.80
C ILE A 80 7.91 34.49 3.27
N GLU A 81 6.94 35.01 2.51
CA GLU A 81 7.02 35.06 1.05
C GLU A 81 8.17 35.94 0.56
N GLU A 82 8.39 37.09 1.21
CA GLU A 82 9.50 37.98 0.93
C GLU A 82 10.84 37.27 1.17
N ALA A 83 11.01 36.64 2.34
CA ALA A 83 12.22 35.89 2.66
C ALA A 83 12.50 34.76 1.67
N ALA A 84 11.47 33.98 1.29
CA ALA A 84 11.60 32.90 0.33
C ALA A 84 12.00 33.40 -1.07
N LEU A 85 11.43 34.53 -1.50
CA LEU A 85 11.75 35.15 -2.78
C LEU A 85 13.17 35.75 -2.77
N MET A 86 13.58 36.39 -1.69
CA MET A 86 14.94 36.91 -1.55
C MET A 86 15.99 35.80 -1.58
N GLU A 87 15.70 34.66 -0.94
CA GLU A 87 16.57 33.48 -0.99
C GLU A 87 16.63 32.88 -2.40
N LEU A 88 15.50 32.80 -3.12
CA LEU A 88 15.46 32.38 -4.51
C LEU A 88 16.30 33.30 -5.41
N LEU A 89 16.18 34.61 -5.26
CA LEU A 89 16.97 35.57 -6.03
C LEU A 89 18.46 35.45 -5.69
N SER A 90 18.82 35.28 -4.42
CA SER A 90 20.20 34.99 -4.00
C SER A 90 20.73 33.72 -4.66
N PHE A 91 19.93 32.65 -4.70
CA PHE A 91 20.26 31.40 -5.36
C PHE A 91 20.52 31.59 -6.86
N MET A 92 19.77 32.44 -7.55
CA MET A 92 19.99 32.71 -8.98
C MET A 92 21.37 33.33 -9.27
N TYR A 93 21.94 34.08 -8.31
CA TYR A 93 23.27 34.70 -8.43
C TYR A 93 24.39 33.80 -7.90
N SER A 94 24.13 33.04 -6.83
CA SER A 94 25.16 32.28 -6.10
C SER A 94 25.18 30.78 -6.38
N GLY A 95 24.06 30.22 -6.85
CA GLY A 95 23.82 28.78 -6.96
C GLY A 95 23.74 28.05 -5.62
N LYS A 96 23.60 28.75 -4.49
CA LYS A 96 23.57 28.18 -3.13
C LYS A 96 22.37 28.68 -2.35
N LEU A 97 21.89 27.84 -1.43
CA LEU A 97 20.88 28.21 -0.43
C LEU A 97 21.56 28.36 0.93
N SER A 98 21.21 29.43 1.64
CA SER A 98 21.73 29.80 2.96
C SER A 98 20.99 29.09 4.09
N THR A 99 19.78 28.61 3.81
CA THR A 99 18.90 27.93 4.78
C THR A 99 18.90 26.41 4.62
N THR A 100 18.94 25.70 5.74
CA THR A 100 18.78 24.24 5.82
C THR A 100 17.50 23.83 6.57
N SER A 101 16.64 24.79 6.90
CA SER A 101 15.39 24.53 7.61
C SER A 101 14.34 23.94 6.66
N PRO A 102 13.70 22.80 6.98
CA PRO A 102 12.72 22.15 6.09
C PRO A 102 11.55 23.06 5.68
N THR A 103 11.04 23.87 6.61
CA THR A 103 9.90 24.76 6.34
C THR A 103 10.29 25.87 5.37
N HIS A 104 11.40 26.55 5.63
CA HIS A 104 11.90 27.62 4.76
C HIS A 104 12.29 27.08 3.38
N LEU A 105 12.89 25.89 3.30
CA LEU A 105 13.20 25.24 2.03
C LEU A 105 11.94 24.91 1.21
N LEU A 106 10.83 24.59 1.87
CA LEU A 106 9.54 24.39 1.22
C LEU A 106 8.98 25.70 0.68
N ASP A 107 9.11 26.80 1.46
CA ASP A 107 8.69 28.13 1.03
C ASP A 107 9.51 28.60 -0.19
N VAL A 108 10.84 28.39 -0.17
CA VAL A 108 11.71 28.65 -1.34
C VAL A 108 11.34 27.75 -2.51
N LEU A 109 11.03 26.47 -2.28
CA LEU A 109 10.58 25.56 -3.33
C LEU A 109 9.28 26.06 -3.98
N MET A 110 8.32 26.55 -3.19
CA MET A 110 7.07 27.14 -3.68
C MET A 110 7.31 28.43 -4.47
N ALA A 111 8.21 29.29 -4.00
CA ALA A 111 8.61 30.48 -4.75
C ALA A 111 9.29 30.10 -6.08
N ALA A 112 10.20 29.11 -6.05
CA ALA A 112 10.90 28.63 -7.23
C ALA A 112 9.94 28.03 -8.27
N ASP A 113 8.89 27.32 -7.85
CA ASP A 113 7.81 26.85 -8.73
C ASP A 113 7.05 28.03 -9.35
N LYS A 114 6.61 28.99 -8.52
CA LYS A 114 5.87 30.18 -8.96
C LYS A 114 6.62 30.99 -10.02
N PHE A 115 7.95 31.02 -9.96
CA PHE A 115 8.82 31.72 -10.91
C PHE A 115 9.54 30.78 -11.89
N GLU A 116 9.18 29.49 -11.93
CA GLU A 116 9.68 28.46 -12.86
C GLU A 116 11.21 28.26 -12.86
N VAL A 117 11.86 28.41 -11.70
CA VAL A 117 13.32 28.26 -11.54
C VAL A 117 13.70 26.80 -11.26
N ALA A 118 13.75 25.99 -12.32
CA ALA A 118 13.96 24.54 -12.23
C ALA A 118 15.25 24.07 -11.52
N SER A 119 16.34 24.83 -11.62
CA SER A 119 17.60 24.53 -10.91
C SER A 119 17.45 24.65 -9.40
N CYS A 120 16.74 25.69 -8.92
CA CYS A 120 16.46 25.90 -7.50
C CYS A 120 15.55 24.81 -6.97
N MET A 121 14.50 24.45 -7.72
CA MET A 121 13.58 23.37 -7.32
C MET A 121 14.30 22.03 -7.11
N ARG A 122 15.18 21.66 -8.06
CA ARG A 122 16.01 20.44 -7.94
C ARG A 122 16.93 20.51 -6.73
N HIS A 123 17.55 21.66 -6.47
CA HIS A 123 18.44 21.83 -5.32
C HIS A 123 17.67 21.74 -3.99
N CYS A 124 16.54 22.44 -3.83
CA CYS A 124 15.67 22.34 -2.66
C CYS A 124 15.23 20.89 -2.41
N SER A 125 14.77 20.18 -3.45
CA SER A 125 14.32 18.79 -3.34
C SER A 125 15.44 17.85 -2.87
N GLN A 126 16.66 18.07 -3.34
CA GLN A 126 17.82 17.28 -2.98
C GLN A 126 18.26 17.52 -1.53
N VAL A 127 18.24 18.79 -1.07
CA VAL A 127 18.52 19.15 0.32
C VAL A 127 17.43 18.59 1.24
N LEU A 128 16.15 18.78 0.93
CA LEU A 128 15.02 18.24 1.70
C LEU A 128 15.10 16.72 1.84
N ARG A 129 15.52 16.00 0.79
CA ARG A 129 15.73 14.55 0.83
C ARG A 129 16.91 14.12 1.70
N SER A 130 17.91 14.98 1.89
CA SER A 130 19.08 14.70 2.75
C SER A 130 18.79 14.88 4.25
N LEU A 131 17.70 15.59 4.59
CA LEU A 131 17.26 15.81 5.96
C LEU A 131 16.50 14.59 6.50
N PRO A 132 16.46 14.39 7.83
CA PRO A 132 15.70 13.30 8.42
C PRO A 132 14.21 13.44 8.10
N MET A 133 13.64 12.40 7.48
CA MET A 133 12.22 12.33 7.15
C MET A 133 11.40 11.98 8.40
N THR A 134 10.38 12.77 8.68
CA THR A 134 9.37 12.53 9.73
C THR A 134 8.01 12.25 9.09
N THR A 135 7.05 11.75 9.86
CA THR A 135 5.67 11.54 9.36
C THR A 135 5.04 12.85 8.91
N GLU A 136 5.17 13.92 9.70
CA GLU A 136 4.68 15.26 9.38
C GLU A 136 5.30 15.82 8.09
N SER A 137 6.62 15.76 7.96
CA SER A 137 7.30 16.26 6.75
C SER A 137 6.95 15.44 5.52
N ALA A 138 6.86 14.12 5.64
CA ALA A 138 6.44 13.25 4.54
C ALA A 138 5.02 13.58 4.06
N LEU A 139 4.07 13.82 4.97
CA LEU A 139 2.70 14.19 4.61
C LEU A 139 2.67 15.53 3.87
N VAL A 140 3.40 16.53 4.36
CA VAL A 140 3.51 17.84 3.70
C VAL A 140 4.09 17.71 2.30
N TYR A 141 5.14 16.88 2.11
CA TYR A 141 5.73 16.67 0.79
C TYR A 141 4.78 15.99 -0.20
N LEU A 142 3.84 15.16 0.28
CA LEU A 142 2.83 14.54 -0.58
C LEU A 142 1.69 15.48 -0.98
N GLU A 143 1.47 16.55 -0.21
CA GLU A 143 0.44 17.57 -0.48
C GLU A 143 0.96 18.71 -1.36
N LEU A 144 2.23 18.65 -1.78
CA LEU A 144 2.80 19.65 -2.67
C LEU A 144 1.97 19.78 -3.98
N PRO A 145 1.66 21.01 -4.44
CA PRO A 145 0.86 21.23 -5.63
C PRO A 145 1.47 20.51 -6.86
N SER A 146 0.65 19.70 -7.51
CA SER A 146 1.01 19.04 -8.77
C SER A 146 0.75 19.97 -9.95
N SER A 147 1.45 21.11 -10.01
CA SER A 147 1.46 21.92 -11.23
C SER A 147 2.19 21.13 -12.33
N VAL A 148 1.77 21.27 -13.59
CA VAL A 148 2.30 20.46 -14.71
C VAL A 148 3.81 20.71 -14.95
N SER A 149 4.36 21.83 -14.44
CA SER A 149 5.80 22.16 -14.44
C SER A 149 6.61 21.39 -13.36
N MET A 150 5.96 20.99 -12.26
CA MET A 150 6.59 20.45 -11.04
C MET A 150 6.94 18.96 -11.06
N ALA A 151 6.41 18.20 -12.02
CA ALA A 151 6.38 16.74 -11.90
C ALA A 151 7.79 16.13 -11.77
N SER A 152 8.78 16.53 -12.58
CA SER A 152 10.08 15.83 -12.60
C SER A 152 11.02 16.19 -11.44
N ALA A 153 11.03 17.45 -11.00
CA ALA A 153 11.98 17.93 -10.00
C ALA A 153 11.65 17.41 -8.59
N VAL A 154 10.35 17.37 -8.26
CA VAL A 154 9.87 17.00 -6.92
C VAL A 154 9.45 15.53 -6.83
N GLN A 155 9.31 14.82 -7.97
CA GLN A 155 8.95 13.38 -7.96
C GLN A 155 9.84 12.58 -7.02
N SER A 156 11.16 12.83 -7.08
CA SER A 156 12.14 12.13 -6.25
C SER A 156 11.95 12.35 -4.74
N LEU A 157 11.45 13.52 -4.34
CA LEU A 157 11.12 13.83 -2.96
C LEU A 157 9.80 13.16 -2.56
N THR A 158 8.77 13.25 -3.41
CA THR A 158 7.48 12.59 -3.14
C THR A 158 7.60 11.07 -3.07
N ASP A 159 8.43 10.47 -3.92
CA ASP A 159 8.69 9.03 -3.92
C ASP A 159 9.42 8.60 -2.65
N ALA A 160 10.41 9.38 -2.21
CA ALA A 160 11.08 9.15 -0.93
C ALA A 160 10.12 9.27 0.26
N ALA A 161 9.21 10.24 0.24
CA ALA A 161 8.16 10.38 1.26
C ALA A 161 7.18 9.19 1.25
N LYS A 162 6.77 8.72 0.07
CA LYS A 162 5.92 7.52 -0.06
C LYS A 162 6.62 6.28 0.49
N GLU A 163 7.89 6.08 0.12
CA GLU A 163 8.70 4.95 0.57
C GLU A 163 8.91 4.98 2.09
N PHE A 164 9.17 6.17 2.66
CA PHE A 164 9.28 6.36 4.10
C PHE A 164 8.00 5.94 4.83
N LEU A 165 6.83 6.45 4.42
CA LEU A 165 5.55 6.11 5.05
C LEU A 165 5.21 4.62 4.89
N ALA A 166 5.45 4.05 3.71
CA ALA A 166 5.23 2.64 3.43
C ALA A 166 6.10 1.73 4.32
N ASN A 167 7.35 2.13 4.59
CA ASN A 167 8.27 1.38 5.45
C ASN A 167 7.96 1.58 6.94
N TYR A 168 7.60 2.80 7.35
CA TYR A 168 7.28 3.11 8.74
C TYR A 168 5.99 2.41 9.20
N TYR A 169 4.93 2.49 8.39
CA TYR A 169 3.63 1.84 8.65
C TYR A 169 3.51 0.47 7.99
N ARG A 170 4.63 -0.23 7.76
CA ARG A 170 4.63 -1.57 7.15
C ARG A 170 3.69 -2.53 7.88
N ASP A 171 3.66 -2.46 9.20
CA ASP A 171 2.74 -3.23 10.05
C ASP A 171 1.67 -2.29 10.65
N ILE A 172 0.58 -2.07 9.90
CA ILE A 172 -0.55 -1.21 10.31
C ILE A 172 -1.12 -1.65 11.67
N THR A 173 -1.02 -2.94 12.03
CA THR A 173 -1.63 -3.43 13.26
C THR A 173 -1.01 -2.82 14.52
N LYS A 174 0.23 -2.33 14.45
CA LYS A 174 0.92 -1.64 15.54
C LYS A 174 0.53 -0.17 15.68
N PHE A 175 0.05 0.45 14.61
CA PHE A 175 -0.19 1.89 14.51
C PHE A 175 -1.65 2.20 14.15
N GLN A 176 -2.61 1.37 14.58
CA GLN A 176 -4.00 1.49 14.12
C GLN A 176 -4.58 2.88 14.33
N ASP A 177 -4.41 3.46 15.52
CA ASP A 177 -5.00 4.77 15.86
C ASP A 177 -4.34 5.91 15.07
N GLU A 178 -3.02 5.86 14.89
CA GLU A 178 -2.27 6.87 14.14
C GLU A 178 -2.62 6.82 12.66
N VAL A 179 -2.60 5.62 12.07
CA VAL A 179 -2.93 5.40 10.65
C VAL A 179 -4.39 5.78 10.36
N MET A 180 -5.31 5.54 11.28
CA MET A 180 -6.72 5.95 11.12
C MET A 180 -6.89 7.47 11.02
N ASN A 181 -5.96 8.26 11.54
CA ASN A 181 -5.97 9.72 11.51
C ASN A 181 -5.15 10.32 10.36
N LEU A 182 -4.47 9.49 9.54
CA LEU A 182 -3.68 9.99 8.42
C LEU A 182 -4.58 10.56 7.30
N PRO A 183 -4.13 11.61 6.61
CA PRO A 183 -4.82 12.15 5.44
C PRO A 183 -4.73 11.18 4.25
N LEU A 184 -5.56 11.43 3.23
CA LEU A 184 -5.69 10.56 2.05
C LEU A 184 -4.35 10.24 1.39
N ALA A 185 -3.48 11.25 1.20
CA ALA A 185 -2.19 11.07 0.56
C ALA A 185 -1.27 10.07 1.30
N GLY A 186 -1.30 10.10 2.64
CA GLY A 186 -0.55 9.14 3.47
C GLY A 186 -1.09 7.72 3.33
N ILE A 187 -2.41 7.54 3.36
CA ILE A 187 -3.03 6.22 3.16
C ILE A 187 -2.71 5.66 1.78
N GLU A 188 -2.75 6.48 0.75
CA GLU A 188 -2.39 6.02 -0.59
C GLU A 188 -0.94 5.58 -0.71
N ALA A 189 -0.01 6.28 -0.06
CA ALA A 189 1.39 5.90 -0.02
C ALA A 189 1.56 4.51 0.63
N ILE A 190 0.89 4.28 1.76
CA ILE A 190 0.95 3.01 2.50
C ILE A 190 0.34 1.87 1.66
N LEU A 191 -0.85 2.08 1.09
CA LEU A 191 -1.54 1.06 0.30
C LEU A 191 -0.83 0.80 -1.04
N SER A 192 -0.08 1.74 -1.58
CA SER A 192 0.69 1.53 -2.81
C SER A 192 1.82 0.50 -2.66
N SER A 193 2.25 0.22 -1.43
CA SER A 193 3.35 -0.71 -1.15
C SER A 193 3.00 -2.18 -1.38
N ASN A 194 4.00 -2.95 -1.84
CA ASN A 194 3.93 -4.42 -1.93
C ASN A 194 4.25 -5.11 -0.59
N ASP A 195 5.00 -4.45 0.29
CA ASP A 195 5.54 -5.03 1.52
C ASP A 195 4.63 -4.86 2.74
N LEU A 196 3.38 -4.44 2.50
CA LEU A 196 2.40 -4.19 3.54
C LEU A 196 2.05 -5.48 4.30
N GLN A 197 2.37 -5.52 5.60
CA GLN A 197 2.16 -6.68 6.46
C GLN A 197 0.74 -6.72 7.00
N MET A 198 -0.20 -7.08 6.13
CA MET A 198 -1.58 -7.34 6.50
C MET A 198 -1.93 -8.83 6.41
N ALA A 199 -3.00 -9.24 7.10
CA ALA A 199 -3.46 -10.62 7.14
C ALA A 199 -3.82 -11.16 5.74
N SER A 200 -4.52 -10.37 4.94
CA SER A 200 -4.98 -10.68 3.59
C SER A 200 -5.43 -9.40 2.89
N GLU A 201 -5.66 -9.47 1.58
CA GLU A 201 -6.26 -8.34 0.85
C GLU A 201 -7.70 -8.03 1.30
N ASP A 202 -8.43 -9.05 1.79
CA ASP A 202 -9.74 -8.84 2.39
C ASP A 202 -9.66 -7.88 3.58
N ALA A 203 -8.61 -8.02 4.41
CA ALA A 203 -8.36 -7.13 5.53
C ALA A 203 -7.97 -5.72 5.06
N VAL A 204 -7.24 -5.59 3.94
CA VAL A 204 -6.90 -4.29 3.34
C VAL A 204 -8.19 -3.57 2.94
N TYR A 205 -9.08 -4.26 2.24
CA TYR A 205 -10.38 -3.71 1.85
C TYR A 205 -11.23 -3.28 3.06
N ASP A 206 -11.27 -4.10 4.11
CA ASP A 206 -11.97 -3.75 5.36
C ASP A 206 -11.37 -2.52 6.05
N PHE A 207 -10.04 -2.44 6.09
CA PHE A 207 -9.34 -1.28 6.61
C PHE A 207 -9.68 -0.02 5.81
N VAL A 208 -9.64 -0.08 4.48
CA VAL A 208 -9.98 1.04 3.59
C VAL A 208 -11.40 1.54 3.82
N LEU A 209 -12.38 0.64 3.93
CA LEU A 209 -13.76 1.02 4.24
C LEU A 209 -13.88 1.64 5.63
N LYS A 210 -13.20 1.08 6.64
CA LYS A 210 -13.21 1.61 8.00
C LYS A 210 -12.63 3.03 8.04
N TRP A 211 -11.49 3.24 7.39
CA TRP A 211 -10.84 4.54 7.28
C TRP A 211 -11.72 5.55 6.52
N ALA A 212 -12.26 5.17 5.36
CA ALA A 212 -13.09 6.07 4.55
C ALA A 212 -14.37 6.48 5.26
N ARG A 213 -15.00 5.59 6.05
CA ARG A 213 -16.18 5.92 6.86
C ARG A 213 -15.86 6.86 8.01
N ALA A 214 -14.67 6.76 8.59
CA ALA A 214 -14.23 7.63 9.68
C ALA A 214 -13.89 9.04 9.16
N GLN A 215 -13.17 9.14 8.05
CA GLN A 215 -12.71 10.42 7.47
C GLN A 215 -13.79 11.14 6.66
N TYR A 216 -14.70 10.40 6.02
CA TYR A 216 -15.78 10.94 5.18
C TYR A 216 -17.15 10.46 5.65
N PRO A 217 -17.76 11.13 6.66
CA PRO A 217 -19.08 10.78 7.18
C PRO A 217 -20.20 10.92 6.13
N LYS A 218 -20.05 11.83 5.16
CA LYS A 218 -21.01 12.00 4.06
C LYS A 218 -20.80 10.92 2.99
N LEU A 219 -21.89 10.29 2.56
CA LEU A 219 -21.85 9.17 1.62
C LEU A 219 -21.29 9.56 0.25
N GLU A 220 -21.67 10.72 -0.29
CA GLU A 220 -21.26 11.11 -1.65
C GLU A 220 -19.77 11.44 -1.74
N GLU A 221 -19.24 12.21 -0.77
CA GLU A 221 -17.79 12.47 -0.65
C GLU A 221 -17.01 11.15 -0.51
N ARG A 222 -17.51 10.23 0.34
CA ARG A 222 -16.90 8.91 0.53
C ARG A 222 -16.88 8.08 -0.75
N ARG A 223 -17.98 8.04 -1.50
CA ARG A 223 -18.08 7.34 -2.79
C ARG A 223 -17.10 7.89 -3.81
N GLN A 224 -16.99 9.21 -3.89
CA GLN A 224 -16.08 9.88 -4.79
C GLN A 224 -14.62 9.51 -4.48
N ILE A 225 -14.20 9.60 -3.22
CA ILE A 225 -12.82 9.27 -2.80
C ILE A 225 -12.53 7.78 -2.98
N LEU A 226 -13.45 6.89 -2.58
CA LEU A 226 -13.27 5.46 -2.77
C LEU A 226 -13.15 5.09 -4.25
N GLY A 227 -14.07 5.59 -5.09
CA GLY A 227 -14.14 5.24 -6.51
C GLY A 227 -13.00 5.81 -7.36
N SER A 228 -12.51 7.01 -7.04
CA SER A 228 -11.47 7.68 -7.84
C SER A 228 -10.04 7.32 -7.41
N ARG A 229 -9.80 7.21 -6.11
CA ARG A 229 -8.45 7.18 -5.50
C ARG A 229 -8.13 5.79 -4.92
N LEU A 230 -8.96 5.30 -4.01
CA LEU A 230 -8.62 4.15 -3.16
C LEU A 230 -8.90 2.79 -3.79
N ILE A 231 -9.94 2.66 -4.62
CA ILE A 231 -10.34 1.36 -5.18
C ILE A 231 -9.22 0.72 -6.00
N ARG A 232 -8.45 1.52 -6.74
CA ARG A 232 -7.33 1.05 -7.57
C ARG A 232 -6.14 0.52 -6.76
N LEU A 233 -6.07 0.90 -5.49
CA LEU A 233 -5.02 0.44 -4.57
C LEU A 233 -5.38 -0.89 -3.91
N VAL A 234 -6.64 -1.32 -3.97
CA VAL A 234 -7.07 -2.63 -3.49
C VAL A 234 -6.90 -3.66 -4.60
N ARG A 235 -6.23 -4.77 -4.28
CA ARG A 235 -5.92 -5.85 -5.23
C ARG A 235 -7.02 -6.89 -5.26
N PHE A 236 -8.19 -6.53 -5.78
CA PHE A 236 -9.36 -7.43 -5.90
C PHE A 236 -9.04 -8.86 -6.40
N PRO A 237 -8.12 -9.09 -7.36
CA PRO A 237 -7.76 -10.44 -7.79
C PRO A 237 -7.21 -11.34 -6.67
N HIS A 238 -6.66 -10.76 -5.60
CA HIS A 238 -6.12 -11.47 -4.43
C HIS A 238 -7.09 -11.55 -3.25
N MET A 239 -8.30 -11.00 -3.37
CA MET A 239 -9.37 -11.14 -2.38
C MET A 239 -10.07 -12.51 -2.49
N THR A 240 -10.77 -12.92 -1.43
CA THR A 240 -11.58 -14.14 -1.46
C THR A 240 -12.87 -13.92 -2.27
N CYS A 241 -13.38 -14.96 -2.95
CA CYS A 241 -14.64 -14.87 -3.69
C CYS A 241 -15.81 -14.47 -2.77
N ARG A 242 -15.81 -14.92 -1.51
CA ARG A 242 -16.79 -14.51 -0.50
C ARG A 242 -16.72 -13.00 -0.26
N LYS A 243 -15.52 -12.42 -0.18
CA LYS A 243 -15.35 -10.99 0.02
C LYS A 243 -15.72 -10.20 -1.23
N LEU A 244 -15.31 -10.64 -2.42
CA LEU A 244 -15.73 -10.04 -3.69
C LEU A 244 -17.26 -9.98 -3.84
N ARG A 245 -17.98 -11.01 -3.40
CA ARG A 245 -19.46 -10.97 -3.35
C ARG A 245 -19.98 -9.86 -2.43
N LYS A 246 -19.33 -9.63 -1.28
CA LYS A 246 -19.68 -8.54 -0.35
C LYS A 246 -19.37 -7.14 -0.93
N VAL A 247 -18.37 -7.03 -1.80
CA VAL A 247 -18.05 -5.77 -2.51
C VAL A 247 -19.24 -5.34 -3.37
N LEU A 248 -19.88 -6.27 -4.10
CA LEU A 248 -21.04 -5.99 -4.94
C LEU A 248 -22.26 -5.47 -4.15
N THR A 249 -22.36 -5.84 -2.86
CA THR A 249 -23.45 -5.39 -1.98
C THR A 249 -23.09 -4.16 -1.14
N CYS A 250 -21.94 -3.54 -1.38
CA CYS A 250 -21.43 -2.45 -0.55
C CYS A 250 -22.01 -1.10 -1.00
N ASN A 251 -22.76 -0.43 -0.13
CA ASN A 251 -23.37 0.88 -0.44
C ASN A 251 -22.36 2.02 -0.58
N ASP A 252 -21.15 1.86 -0.03
CA ASP A 252 -20.08 2.87 -0.06
C ASP A 252 -19.36 2.96 -1.41
N LEU A 253 -19.61 1.99 -2.30
CA LEU A 253 -19.05 1.95 -3.64
C LEU A 253 -20.16 2.08 -4.67
N ASP A 254 -19.85 2.71 -5.80
CA ASP A 254 -20.71 2.67 -6.96
C ASP A 254 -20.81 1.22 -7.47
N HIS A 255 -22.02 0.80 -7.78
CA HIS A 255 -22.31 -0.54 -8.27
C HIS A 255 -21.57 -0.85 -9.59
N GLU A 256 -21.43 0.13 -10.49
CA GLU A 256 -20.72 -0.07 -11.76
C GLU A 256 -19.23 -0.31 -11.53
N LEU A 257 -18.60 0.50 -10.68
CA LEU A 257 -17.18 0.36 -10.33
C LEU A 257 -16.91 -0.95 -9.59
N ALA A 258 -17.76 -1.30 -8.62
CA ALA A 258 -17.67 -2.56 -7.89
C ALA A 258 -17.82 -3.76 -8.83
N SER A 259 -18.80 -3.73 -9.74
CA SER A 259 -19.04 -4.79 -10.73
C SER A 259 -17.85 -4.96 -11.67
N LYS A 260 -17.28 -3.86 -12.17
CA LYS A 260 -16.10 -3.88 -13.03
C LYS A 260 -14.89 -4.48 -12.32
N ALA A 261 -14.57 -4.00 -11.12
CA ALA A 261 -13.43 -4.49 -10.34
C ALA A 261 -13.55 -5.98 -9.98
N VAL A 262 -14.76 -6.43 -9.60
CA VAL A 262 -15.02 -7.85 -9.30
C VAL A 262 -14.92 -8.70 -10.57
N SER A 263 -15.45 -8.23 -11.70
CA SER A 263 -15.36 -8.96 -12.96
C SER A 263 -13.92 -9.15 -13.42
N GLU A 264 -13.11 -8.08 -13.42
CA GLU A 264 -11.68 -8.13 -13.74
C GLU A 264 -10.92 -9.08 -12.81
N ALA A 265 -11.23 -9.06 -11.51
CA ALA A 265 -10.65 -9.98 -10.53
C ALA A 265 -11.01 -11.44 -10.79
N LEU A 266 -12.26 -11.73 -11.16
CA LEU A 266 -12.71 -13.08 -11.50
C LEU A 266 -12.05 -13.58 -12.79
N PHE A 267 -11.99 -12.75 -13.84
CA PHE A 267 -11.26 -13.08 -15.07
C PHE A 267 -9.80 -13.39 -14.80
N PHE A 268 -9.12 -12.56 -14.00
CA PHE A 268 -7.73 -12.83 -13.62
C PHE A 268 -7.58 -14.17 -12.88
N LYS A 269 -8.46 -14.48 -11.92
CA LYS A 269 -8.41 -15.76 -11.19
C LYS A 269 -8.60 -16.95 -12.12
N VAL A 270 -9.49 -16.84 -13.11
CA VAL A 270 -9.72 -17.88 -14.13
C VAL A 270 -8.51 -17.99 -15.06
N ASP A 271 -7.99 -16.88 -15.57
CA ASP A 271 -6.83 -16.87 -16.48
C ASP A 271 -5.55 -17.35 -15.79
N ALA A 272 -5.35 -17.01 -14.52
CA ALA A 272 -4.21 -17.50 -13.74
C ALA A 272 -4.24 -19.02 -13.58
N MET A 273 -5.43 -19.64 -13.52
CA MET A 273 -5.56 -21.10 -13.57
C MET A 273 -5.17 -21.67 -14.94
N HIS A 274 -5.50 -20.99 -16.03
CA HIS A 274 -5.14 -21.43 -17.39
C HIS A 274 -3.65 -21.19 -17.71
N ARG A 275 -3.05 -20.09 -17.22
CA ARG A 275 -1.62 -19.78 -17.40
C ARG A 275 -0.68 -20.70 -16.62
N GLN A 276 -1.17 -21.54 -15.69
CA GLN A 276 -0.33 -22.59 -15.08
C GLN A 276 0.21 -23.59 -16.13
N HIS A 277 -0.36 -23.60 -17.35
CA HIS A 277 0.08 -24.41 -18.48
C HIS A 277 0.80 -23.63 -19.59
N ALA A 278 0.98 -22.31 -19.46
CA ALA A 278 1.64 -21.47 -20.46
C ALA A 278 2.98 -20.91 -19.94
N LEU A 279 3.97 -20.81 -20.81
CA LEU A 279 5.28 -20.22 -20.53
C LEU A 279 5.15 -18.79 -19.98
N PRO A 280 6.08 -18.35 -19.11
CA PRO A 280 6.02 -17.06 -18.42
C PRO A 280 6.20 -15.95 -19.45
N THR A 281 5.09 -15.47 -20.01
CA THR A 281 5.09 -14.35 -20.95
C THR A 281 4.20 -13.28 -20.35
N ASP A 282 4.82 -12.13 -20.10
CA ASP A 282 4.33 -10.91 -19.49
C ASP A 282 3.86 -11.01 -18.03
N GLU A 283 4.78 -10.61 -17.12
CA GLU A 283 4.39 -10.12 -15.80
C GLU A 283 3.32 -9.03 -15.97
N PRO A 284 2.25 -9.03 -15.16
CA PRO A 284 1.26 -7.98 -15.24
C PRO A 284 1.93 -6.64 -14.87
N THR A 285 2.10 -5.77 -15.85
CA THR A 285 2.61 -4.39 -15.68
C THR A 285 1.76 -3.55 -14.72
N CYS A 286 0.53 -3.98 -14.44
CA CYS A 286 -0.36 -3.31 -13.49
C CYS A 286 -0.22 -3.88 -12.07
N ARG A 287 0.16 -3.01 -11.12
CA ARG A 287 0.35 -3.32 -9.69
C ARG A 287 -0.85 -4.01 -9.03
N GLN A 288 -2.06 -3.83 -9.56
CA GLN A 288 -3.29 -4.43 -9.04
C GLN A 288 -3.31 -5.97 -9.10
N PHE A 289 -2.46 -6.57 -9.93
CA PHE A 289 -2.36 -8.03 -10.10
C PHE A 289 -1.15 -8.65 -9.36
N VAL A 290 -0.25 -7.83 -8.81
CA VAL A 290 0.91 -8.30 -8.05
C VAL A 290 0.46 -8.71 -6.64
N GLU A 291 0.91 -9.85 -6.12
CA GLU A 291 0.58 -10.25 -4.75
C GLU A 291 1.38 -9.41 -3.72
N ARG A 292 0.75 -9.00 -2.60
CA ARG A 292 1.47 -8.37 -1.49
C ARG A 292 2.14 -9.41 -0.59
N ALA A 293 3.07 -8.97 0.25
CA ALA A 293 3.68 -9.75 1.30
C ALA A 293 2.72 -10.02 2.49
N TYR A 294 1.63 -10.75 2.24
CA TYR A 294 0.64 -11.07 3.27
C TYR A 294 1.24 -11.92 4.41
N LYS A 295 0.75 -11.68 5.63
CA LYS A 295 1.13 -12.47 6.82
C LYS A 295 0.65 -13.93 6.74
N TYR A 296 -0.50 -14.14 6.11
CA TYR A 296 -1.13 -15.46 5.98
C TYR A 296 -1.16 -15.94 4.54
N ARG A 297 -0.95 -17.24 4.35
CA ARG A 297 -0.82 -17.83 3.02
C ARG A 297 -2.16 -17.95 2.30
N PRO A 298 -2.27 -17.49 1.05
CA PRO A 298 -3.49 -17.66 0.28
C PRO A 298 -3.80 -19.15 0.09
N LEU A 299 -5.09 -19.45 -0.03
CA LEU A 299 -5.60 -20.79 -0.25
C LEU A 299 -6.41 -20.84 -1.54
N LYS A 300 -6.36 -21.98 -2.24
CA LYS A 300 -7.38 -22.30 -3.24
C LYS A 300 -8.45 -23.13 -2.55
N VAL A 301 -9.67 -22.62 -2.50
CA VAL A 301 -10.79 -23.23 -1.77
C VAL A 301 -11.89 -23.59 -2.76
N VAL A 302 -12.38 -24.82 -2.67
CA VAL A 302 -13.54 -25.33 -3.41
C VAL A 302 -14.60 -25.73 -2.41
N GLU A 303 -15.74 -25.05 -2.44
CA GLU A 303 -16.86 -25.27 -1.52
C GLU A 303 -17.98 -26.02 -2.24
N PHE A 304 -18.53 -27.03 -1.59
CA PHE A 304 -19.68 -27.81 -2.05
C PHE A 304 -20.80 -27.67 -1.02
N GLU A 305 -21.98 -27.26 -1.46
CA GLU A 305 -23.16 -27.20 -0.58
C GLU A 305 -23.94 -28.52 -0.56
N ARG A 306 -23.90 -29.28 -1.66
CA ARG A 306 -24.63 -30.53 -1.86
C ARG A 306 -23.67 -31.64 -2.30
N PRO A 307 -23.90 -32.92 -1.93
CA PRO A 307 -25.03 -33.42 -1.11
C PRO A 307 -24.93 -33.09 0.39
N HIS A 308 -23.74 -32.75 0.87
CA HIS A 308 -23.50 -32.27 2.22
C HIS A 308 -22.50 -31.11 2.15
N PRO A 309 -22.49 -30.18 3.12
CA PRO A 309 -21.49 -29.13 3.12
C PRO A 309 -20.08 -29.71 3.27
N GLN A 310 -19.26 -29.47 2.26
CA GLN A 310 -17.89 -29.95 2.16
C GLN A 310 -17.00 -28.82 1.62
N CYS A 311 -15.76 -28.78 2.07
CA CYS A 311 -14.77 -27.79 1.65
C CYS A 311 -13.45 -28.50 1.36
N ILE A 312 -12.91 -28.31 0.15
CA ILE A 312 -11.59 -28.79 -0.24
C ILE A 312 -10.66 -27.60 -0.37
N VAL A 313 -9.59 -27.63 0.39
CA VAL A 313 -8.60 -26.56 0.49
C VAL A 313 -7.26 -27.07 -0.03
N TYR A 314 -6.64 -26.29 -0.90
CA TYR A 314 -5.28 -26.53 -1.38
C TYR A 314 -4.34 -25.47 -0.85
N LEU A 315 -3.22 -25.92 -0.30
CA LEU A 315 -2.14 -25.09 0.23
C LEU A 315 -0.83 -25.51 -0.43
N ASP A 316 -0.22 -24.57 -1.13
CA ASP A 316 1.09 -24.75 -1.75
C ASP A 316 2.15 -24.03 -0.91
N LEU A 317 3.26 -24.72 -0.60
CA LEU A 317 4.39 -24.16 0.13
C LEU A 317 5.67 -24.37 -0.67
N LYS A 318 6.43 -23.30 -0.92
CA LYS A 318 7.73 -23.42 -1.58
C LYS A 318 8.74 -24.07 -0.62
N ARG A 319 9.72 -24.80 -1.17
CA ARG A 319 10.78 -25.45 -0.38
C ARG A 319 11.52 -24.45 0.53
N GLU A 320 11.82 -23.26 0.04
CA GLU A 320 12.46 -22.19 0.83
C GLU A 320 11.59 -21.73 2.01
N GLU A 321 10.27 -21.76 1.86
CA GLU A 321 9.32 -21.39 2.90
C GLU A 321 9.20 -22.49 3.94
N CYS A 322 9.17 -23.76 3.50
CA CYS A 322 9.28 -24.89 4.39
C CYS A 322 10.57 -24.84 5.20
N ALA A 323 11.71 -24.51 4.59
CA ALA A 323 13.00 -24.41 5.28
C ALA A 323 12.97 -23.43 6.45
N LYS A 324 12.27 -22.29 6.30
CA LYS A 324 12.08 -21.27 7.37
C LYS A 324 11.27 -21.77 8.56
N LEU A 325 10.59 -22.91 8.46
CA LEU A 325 9.86 -23.51 9.58
C LEU A 325 10.79 -24.22 10.56
N PHE A 326 12.01 -24.59 10.18
CA PHE A 326 12.92 -25.28 11.10
C PHE A 326 13.52 -24.29 12.13
N PRO A 327 13.69 -24.68 13.41
CA PRO A 327 13.31 -25.96 14.03
C PRO A 327 11.89 -25.98 14.63
N SER A 328 11.26 -24.83 14.80
CA SER A 328 9.98 -24.66 15.53
C SER A 328 9.06 -23.58 14.97
N GLY A 329 9.36 -23.09 13.77
CA GLY A 329 8.58 -22.12 13.03
C GLY A 329 7.23 -22.65 12.55
N ARG A 330 6.34 -21.71 12.24
CA ARG A 330 4.95 -21.97 11.84
C ARG A 330 4.56 -21.05 10.69
N VAL A 331 3.78 -21.59 9.76
CA VAL A 331 3.09 -20.81 8.74
C VAL A 331 1.59 -21.06 8.87
N TYR A 332 0.81 -19.99 8.75
CA TYR A 332 -0.64 -20.03 8.83
C TYR A 332 -1.24 -19.65 7.47
N SER A 333 -2.32 -20.34 7.10
CA SER A 333 -3.10 -19.95 5.94
C SER A 333 -4.05 -18.80 6.26
N GLN A 334 -4.54 -18.14 5.21
CA GLN A 334 -5.74 -17.30 5.30
C GLN A 334 -6.92 -18.14 5.78
N ALA A 335 -7.92 -17.48 6.36
CA ALA A 335 -9.12 -18.15 6.83
C ALA A 335 -10.00 -18.56 5.64
N PHE A 336 -10.59 -19.75 5.73
CA PHE A 336 -11.61 -20.26 4.83
C PHE A 336 -12.84 -20.67 5.65
N HIS A 337 -13.97 -20.93 4.99
CA HIS A 337 -15.22 -21.16 5.73
C HIS A 337 -15.88 -22.49 5.37
N LEU A 338 -16.51 -23.10 6.36
CA LEU A 338 -17.34 -24.28 6.20
C LEU A 338 -18.54 -24.16 7.13
N GLY A 339 -19.75 -24.22 6.56
CA GLY A 339 -21.01 -24.05 7.32
C GLY A 339 -21.07 -22.77 8.15
N GLY A 340 -20.55 -21.67 7.59
CA GLY A 340 -20.52 -20.36 8.24
C GLY A 340 -19.38 -20.15 9.24
N GLN A 341 -18.68 -21.22 9.67
CA GLN A 341 -17.57 -21.14 10.62
C GLN A 341 -16.23 -20.92 9.89
N GLY A 342 -15.36 -20.10 10.49
CA GLY A 342 -14.03 -19.79 9.96
C GLY A 342 -12.96 -20.78 10.45
N PHE A 343 -12.21 -21.35 9.51
CA PHE A 343 -11.11 -22.29 9.74
C PHE A 343 -9.82 -21.79 9.11
N PHE A 344 -8.68 -22.30 9.58
CA PHE A 344 -7.37 -22.06 8.98
C PHE A 344 -6.49 -23.31 9.09
N LEU A 345 -5.52 -23.43 8.20
CA LEU A 345 -4.46 -24.44 8.26
C LEU A 345 -3.22 -23.84 8.89
N SER A 346 -2.50 -24.65 9.66
CA SER A 346 -1.19 -24.28 10.19
C SER A 346 -0.17 -25.41 9.97
N ALA A 347 0.91 -25.09 9.27
CA ALA A 347 2.00 -26.03 8.97
C ALA A 347 3.22 -25.68 9.82
N HIS A 348 3.74 -26.67 10.55
CA HIS A 348 4.76 -26.49 11.58
C HIS A 348 5.93 -27.45 11.38
N CYS A 349 7.11 -27.05 11.84
CA CYS A 349 8.14 -27.99 12.22
C CYS A 349 7.96 -28.33 13.71
N ASN A 350 7.71 -29.60 14.03
CA ASN A 350 7.53 -30.08 15.41
C ASN A 350 8.68 -30.99 15.79
N LEU A 351 9.11 -30.94 17.05
CA LEU A 351 9.94 -31.99 17.63
C LEU A 351 9.02 -33.14 18.06
N ASP A 352 9.24 -34.32 17.51
CA ASP A 352 8.53 -35.51 17.99
C ASP A 352 9.11 -35.94 19.34
N GLN A 353 8.23 -36.02 20.36
CA GLN A 353 8.63 -36.31 21.74
C GLN A 353 9.08 -37.76 21.94
N GLN A 354 8.66 -38.68 21.07
CA GLN A 354 9.01 -40.10 21.17
C GLN A 354 10.32 -40.42 20.46
N SER A 355 10.54 -39.83 19.29
CA SER A 355 11.67 -40.17 18.41
C SER A 355 12.79 -39.14 18.39
N SER A 356 12.61 -38.00 19.09
CA SER A 356 13.59 -36.91 19.23
C SER A 356 14.08 -36.30 17.90
N PHE A 357 13.33 -36.46 16.81
CA PHE A 357 13.62 -35.78 15.55
C PHE A 357 12.54 -34.75 15.19
N HIS A 358 12.95 -33.73 14.43
CA HIS A 358 12.03 -32.75 13.88
C HIS A 358 11.22 -33.36 12.74
N CYS A 359 9.94 -33.03 12.62
CA CYS A 359 9.05 -33.52 11.57
C CYS A 359 8.06 -32.44 11.12
N PHE A 360 7.50 -32.61 9.92
CA PHE A 360 6.50 -31.71 9.38
C PHE A 360 5.11 -32.09 9.88
N GLY A 361 4.43 -31.14 10.53
CA GLY A 361 3.06 -31.30 10.98
C GLY A 361 2.10 -30.34 10.32
N LEU A 362 0.85 -30.77 10.17
CA LEU A 362 -0.24 -29.98 9.62
C LEU A 362 -1.44 -30.06 10.57
N PHE A 363 -2.02 -28.90 10.83
CA PHE A 363 -3.15 -28.75 11.74
C PHE A 363 -4.24 -27.89 11.13
N LEU A 364 -5.46 -28.17 11.53
CA LEU A 364 -6.69 -27.44 11.24
C LEU A 364 -7.12 -26.74 12.52
N GLY A 365 -7.24 -25.42 12.47
CA GLY A 365 -7.73 -24.59 13.57
C GLY A 365 -9.05 -23.90 13.22
N MET A 366 -9.83 -23.56 14.25
CA MET A 366 -11.03 -22.73 14.13
C MET A 366 -10.73 -21.33 14.64
N GLN A 367 -11.08 -20.30 13.86
CA GLN A 367 -10.70 -18.91 14.12
C GLN A 367 -11.51 -18.28 15.26
N GLU A 368 -12.81 -18.57 15.34
CA GLU A 368 -13.71 -17.98 16.33
C GLU A 368 -14.08 -18.99 17.43
N LYS A 369 -14.34 -18.49 18.66
CA LYS A 369 -15.01 -19.27 19.70
C LYS A 369 -16.53 -19.13 19.49
N GLY A 370 -17.11 -19.99 18.67
CA GLY A 370 -18.56 -20.08 18.54
C GLY A 370 -19.19 -20.75 19.78
N SER A 371 -20.41 -20.35 20.12
CA SER A 371 -21.22 -21.01 21.18
C SER A 371 -21.72 -22.40 20.78
N ILE A 372 -21.54 -22.79 19.52
CA ILE A 372 -22.05 -24.02 18.92
C ILE A 372 -20.88 -24.95 18.62
N SER A 373 -20.96 -26.20 19.06
CA SER A 373 -19.98 -27.23 18.75
C SER A 373 -20.13 -27.71 17.30
N PHE A 374 -19.00 -27.85 16.59
CA PHE A 374 -19.00 -28.19 15.17
C PHE A 374 -18.14 -29.43 14.92
N THR A 375 -18.76 -30.55 14.53
CA THR A 375 -18.03 -31.78 14.25
C THR A 375 -17.64 -31.82 12.78
N VAL A 376 -16.34 -31.86 12.54
CA VAL A 376 -15.75 -31.88 11.20
C VAL A 376 -14.95 -33.16 11.04
N ASP A 377 -15.29 -33.93 10.02
CA ASP A 377 -14.41 -34.96 9.48
C ASP A 377 -13.40 -34.28 8.55
N TYR A 378 -12.11 -34.56 8.73
CA TYR A 378 -11.06 -33.95 7.92
C TYR A 378 -10.03 -34.98 7.44
N GLU A 379 -9.58 -34.80 6.20
CA GLU A 379 -8.52 -35.56 5.57
C GLU A 379 -7.40 -34.61 5.11
N PHE A 380 -6.17 -34.90 5.51
CA PHE A 380 -4.98 -34.29 4.96
C PHE A 380 -4.32 -35.22 3.95
N ALA A 381 -4.03 -34.68 2.78
CA ALA A 381 -3.34 -35.36 1.69
C ALA A 381 -2.22 -34.48 1.14
N ALA A 382 -1.25 -35.12 0.48
CA ALA A 382 -0.16 -34.42 -0.17
C ALA A 382 0.14 -35.05 -1.53
N ARG A 383 0.52 -34.22 -2.51
CA ARG A 383 0.92 -34.70 -3.82
C ARG A 383 2.30 -35.35 -3.74
N THR A 384 2.50 -36.45 -4.45
CA THR A 384 3.80 -37.12 -4.52
C THR A 384 4.32 -37.16 -5.95
N ARG A 385 5.64 -37.01 -6.14
CA ARG A 385 6.30 -37.02 -7.45
C ARG A 385 6.04 -38.30 -8.27
N PRO A 386 6.02 -39.51 -7.68
CA PRO A 386 5.87 -40.75 -8.47
C PRO A 386 4.53 -40.88 -9.19
N SER A 387 3.42 -40.49 -8.55
CA SER A 387 2.08 -40.59 -9.15
C SER A 387 1.57 -39.25 -9.69
N GLY A 388 2.09 -38.13 -9.18
CA GLY A 388 1.50 -36.82 -9.40
C GLY A 388 0.14 -36.64 -8.72
N GLU A 389 -0.34 -37.62 -7.95
CA GLU A 389 -1.66 -37.62 -7.31
C GLU A 389 -1.57 -37.25 -5.83
N PHE A 390 -2.68 -36.76 -5.27
CA PHE A 390 -2.83 -36.54 -3.84
C PHE A 390 -3.00 -37.87 -3.11
N VAL A 391 -2.05 -38.17 -2.22
CA VAL A 391 -2.09 -39.36 -1.37
C VAL A 391 -2.54 -38.96 0.03
N SER A 392 -3.59 -39.60 0.53
CA SER A 392 -4.08 -39.42 1.91
C SER A 392 -2.96 -39.73 2.91
N LYS A 393 -2.74 -38.81 3.85
CA LYS A 393 -1.71 -38.91 4.90
C LYS A 393 -2.31 -39.07 6.29
N TYR A 394 -3.41 -38.39 6.56
CA TYR A 394 -4.08 -38.49 7.84
C TYR A 394 -5.57 -38.22 7.68
N LYS A 395 -6.39 -38.99 8.40
CA LYS A 395 -7.82 -38.76 8.53
C LYS A 395 -8.16 -38.70 10.01
N GLY A 396 -9.03 -37.77 10.36
CA GLY A 396 -9.52 -37.63 11.72
C GLY A 396 -10.87 -36.94 11.73
N TYR A 397 -11.47 -36.90 12.90
CA TYR A 397 -12.63 -36.08 13.14
C TYR A 397 -12.47 -35.37 14.47
N TYR A 398 -13.04 -34.18 14.57
CA TYR A 398 -13.00 -33.43 15.82
C TYR A 398 -14.22 -32.54 15.97
N THR A 399 -14.70 -32.43 17.20
CA THR A 399 -15.75 -31.50 17.57
C THR A 399 -15.11 -30.21 18.09
N PHE A 400 -15.12 -29.18 17.25
CA PHE A 400 -14.58 -27.86 17.58
C PHE A 400 -15.55 -27.11 18.48
N THR A 401 -15.06 -26.65 19.63
CA THR A 401 -15.78 -25.79 20.60
C THR A 401 -15.11 -24.41 20.75
N GLY A 402 -14.10 -24.11 19.92
CA GLY A 402 -13.35 -22.85 19.94
C GLY A 402 -11.87 -23.00 20.33
N GLY A 403 -11.00 -22.25 19.67
CA GLY A 403 -9.63 -21.96 20.13
C GLY A 403 -8.62 -23.12 20.18
N LYS A 404 -8.94 -24.28 19.58
CA LYS A 404 -8.02 -25.43 19.51
C LYS A 404 -7.75 -25.81 18.05
N ALA A 405 -6.49 -26.11 17.75
CA ALA A 405 -6.08 -26.70 16.50
C ALA A 405 -5.87 -28.21 16.68
N VAL A 406 -6.30 -28.99 15.69
CA VAL A 406 -6.18 -30.45 15.65
C VAL A 406 -5.52 -30.88 14.36
N GLY A 407 -4.79 -31.99 14.39
CA GLY A 407 -4.08 -32.46 13.22
C GLY A 407 -3.01 -33.46 13.60
N TYR A 408 -1.98 -33.56 12.76
CA TYR A 408 -0.98 -34.60 12.89
C TYR A 408 0.42 -34.02 12.94
N ARG A 409 1.20 -34.42 13.96
CA ARG A 409 2.54 -33.86 14.22
C ARG A 409 3.56 -34.25 13.15
N ASN A 410 3.46 -35.47 12.63
CA ASN A 410 4.38 -36.04 11.63
C ASN A 410 3.60 -36.51 10.39
N LEU A 411 3.09 -35.56 9.58
CA LEU A 411 2.21 -35.83 8.44
C LEU A 411 2.80 -36.83 7.44
N PHE A 412 4.11 -36.84 7.26
CA PHE A 412 4.79 -37.68 6.27
C PHE A 412 5.41 -38.94 6.84
N ALA A 413 5.33 -39.16 8.15
CA ALA A 413 5.97 -40.27 8.85
C ALA A 413 7.49 -40.37 8.60
N ILE A 414 8.17 -39.24 8.36
CA ILE A 414 9.62 -39.17 8.12
C ILE A 414 10.27 -37.99 8.88
N PRO A 415 11.58 -38.06 9.17
CA PRO A 415 12.32 -36.95 9.74
C PRO A 415 12.40 -35.75 8.79
N TRP A 416 12.55 -34.56 9.38
CA TRP A 416 12.65 -33.28 8.68
C TRP A 416 13.81 -33.25 7.68
N THR A 417 14.94 -33.87 8.04
CA THR A 417 16.13 -33.98 7.17
C THR A 417 15.81 -34.74 5.89
N SER A 418 15.10 -35.88 5.99
CA SER A 418 14.64 -36.65 4.84
C SER A 418 13.54 -35.93 4.07
N PHE A 419 12.63 -35.25 4.77
CA PHE A 419 11.55 -34.48 4.15
C PHE A 419 12.09 -33.33 3.30
N MET A 420 13.09 -32.59 3.79
CA MET A 420 13.71 -31.45 3.12
C MET A 420 14.85 -31.82 2.17
N ALA A 421 15.20 -33.10 2.01
CA ALA A 421 16.25 -33.55 1.11
C ALA A 421 15.93 -33.22 -0.36
N ASP A 422 16.95 -33.04 -1.19
CA ASP A 422 16.77 -32.70 -2.61
C ASP A 422 16.02 -33.78 -3.39
N ASN A 423 16.21 -35.04 -3.00
CA ASN A 423 15.54 -36.21 -3.55
C ASN A 423 14.16 -36.51 -2.91
N SER A 424 13.64 -35.60 -2.08
CA SER A 424 12.34 -35.77 -1.43
C SER A 424 11.20 -35.92 -2.46
N LEU A 425 10.37 -36.94 -2.26
CA LEU A 425 9.25 -37.28 -3.13
C LEU A 425 8.08 -36.29 -3.04
N PHE A 426 8.07 -35.42 -2.04
CA PHE A 426 6.93 -34.51 -1.75
C PHE A 426 7.07 -33.14 -2.40
N PHE A 427 8.27 -32.76 -2.85
CA PHE A 427 8.50 -31.52 -3.56
C PHE A 427 8.47 -31.77 -5.07
N ILE A 428 7.52 -31.15 -5.76
CA ILE A 428 7.37 -31.19 -7.21
C ILE A 428 7.72 -29.79 -7.71
N ASN A 429 8.77 -29.67 -8.53
CA ASN A 429 9.30 -28.37 -8.99
C ASN A 429 9.59 -27.39 -7.82
N GLY A 430 10.04 -27.91 -6.68
CA GLY A 430 10.34 -27.11 -5.49
C GLY A 430 9.13 -26.69 -4.66
N ILE A 431 7.93 -27.20 -4.97
CA ILE A 431 6.68 -26.88 -4.26
C ILE A 431 6.12 -28.13 -3.59
N LEU A 432 5.71 -27.98 -2.32
CA LEU A 432 4.91 -28.95 -1.59
C LEU A 432 3.44 -28.62 -1.81
N HIS A 433 2.68 -29.56 -2.37
CA HIS A 433 1.25 -29.42 -2.59
C HIS A 433 0.45 -30.19 -1.53
N LEU A 434 -0.28 -29.47 -0.69
CA LEU A 434 -1.14 -30.03 0.36
C LEU A 434 -2.61 -29.86 -0.02
N ARG A 435 -3.42 -30.84 0.38
CA ARG A 435 -4.88 -30.80 0.29
C ARG A 435 -5.46 -31.12 1.67
N ALA A 436 -6.40 -30.29 2.12
CA ALA A 436 -7.25 -30.58 3.26
C ALA A 436 -8.69 -30.66 2.78
N GLU A 437 -9.34 -31.79 3.00
CA GLU A 437 -10.76 -32.00 2.70
C GLU A 437 -11.51 -32.04 4.02
N LEU A 438 -12.55 -31.22 4.15
CA LEU A 438 -13.35 -31.07 5.35
C LEU A 438 -14.82 -31.31 5.01
N THR A 439 -15.49 -32.13 5.82
CA THR A 439 -16.91 -32.42 5.69
C THR A 439 -17.60 -32.23 7.03
N ILE A 440 -18.76 -31.58 7.02
CA ILE A 440 -19.57 -31.47 8.22
C ILE A 440 -20.20 -32.83 8.50
N LYS A 441 -19.93 -33.37 9.68
CA LYS A 441 -20.61 -34.56 10.15
C LYS A 441 -22.00 -34.16 10.62
N GLN A 442 -23.04 -34.54 9.88
CA GLN A 442 -24.40 -34.39 10.37
C GLN A 442 -24.57 -35.28 11.61
N PRO A 443 -25.23 -34.79 12.68
CA PRO A 443 -25.63 -35.68 13.76
C PRO A 443 -26.51 -36.77 13.13
N SER A 444 -26.13 -38.03 13.30
CA SER A 444 -26.98 -39.16 12.93
C SER A 444 -28.33 -38.95 13.61
N ALA A 445 -29.39 -38.76 12.82
CA ALA A 445 -30.74 -38.74 13.37
C ALA A 445 -30.99 -40.06 14.10
N PRO A 446 -31.63 -40.03 15.29
CA PRO A 446 -31.92 -41.23 16.07
C PRO A 446 -32.86 -42.20 15.34
#